data_AF-A0A971P8G2-F1
#
_entry.id   AF-A0A971P8G2-F1
#
_cell.length_a   1.000
_cell.length_b   1.000
_cell.length_c   1.000
_cell.angle_alpha   90.00
_cell.angle_beta   90.00
_cell.angle_gamma   90.00
#
_symmetry.space_group_name_H-M   'P 1'
#
loop_
_entity.id
_entity.type
_entity.pdbx_description
1 polymer ?
#
loop_
_entity_poly.entity_id
_entity_poly.type
_entity_poly.pdbx_seq_one_letter_code
_entity_poly.pdbx_strand_id
1 'polypeptide(L)'
;MMNNEEEEKTLSVNGDEEMTGQEWTEIEEQSDEEQEETTSDYAEHPILSTPEKKPIARPTVILSILCVALAVVLVLTQFGVIGTLRKAEQERADWFDSPEAAIRFFVESIRDGRFDAAVSSFAAIETAPKSNFSSQLDTVGSYFPVYQYNMPEQYPDYESLVLSIEQGRAASSTLQFASSILLGENYMKTASFPEDAQARKEQIDSIITVLNPVLLEKISVSRIDIVFADFQSTEEYTAHMSSHVNAYGYEGYLEYIALIQFNEQTFLAPFSMVSSAGKWKILQMTSGIMQIEYSSAIPISEEEYLNYI
;
A
#
# COMPACT_ATOMS: atom_id res chain seq x y z
N MET A 1 -7.34 -50.40 33.97
CA MET A 1 -8.22 -49.70 34.93
C MET A 1 -7.37 -48.69 35.66
N MET A 2 -7.32 -47.46 35.13
CA MET A 2 -6.66 -46.31 35.73
C MET A 2 -7.72 -45.22 35.78
N ASN A 3 -8.04 -44.76 37.00
CA ASN A 3 -8.98 -43.67 37.24
C ASN A 3 -8.23 -42.35 36.99
N ASN A 4 -8.73 -41.54 36.06
CA ASN A 4 -8.41 -40.12 36.00
C ASN A 4 -9.52 -39.38 36.77
N GLU A 5 -9.14 -38.72 37.86
CA GLU A 5 -9.97 -37.76 38.56
C GLU A 5 -9.87 -36.40 37.83
N GLU A 6 -11.01 -35.89 37.37
CA GLU A 6 -11.15 -34.53 36.83
C GLU A 6 -11.34 -33.55 38.00
N GLU A 7 -10.40 -32.62 38.18
CA GLU A 7 -10.59 -31.45 39.03
C GLU A 7 -11.27 -30.32 38.23
N GLU A 8 -12.57 -30.12 38.46
CA GLU A 8 -13.29 -28.91 38.05
C GLU A 8 -12.83 -27.72 38.91
N LYS A 9 -12.19 -26.74 38.26
CA LYS A 9 -11.82 -25.47 38.88
C LYS A 9 -12.79 -24.38 38.41
N THR A 10 -13.80 -24.10 39.22
CA THR A 10 -14.74 -22.98 39.03
C THR A 10 -14.03 -21.64 39.25
N LEU A 11 -13.97 -20.81 38.21
CA LEU A 11 -13.56 -19.41 38.29
C LEU A 11 -14.77 -18.54 38.68
N SER A 12 -14.71 -17.94 39.87
CA SER A 12 -15.65 -16.90 40.30
C SER A 12 -15.23 -15.55 39.70
N VAL A 13 -16.11 -14.95 38.90
CA VAL A 13 -15.98 -13.57 38.42
C VAL A 13 -16.65 -12.65 39.43
N ASN A 14 -15.86 -11.79 40.08
CA ASN A 14 -16.31 -10.67 40.89
C ASN A 14 -15.73 -9.38 40.28
N GLY A 15 -16.55 -8.34 40.14
CA GLY A 15 -16.06 -6.98 39.97
C GLY A 15 -16.88 -6.15 39.00
N ASP A 16 -18.03 -5.67 39.44
CA ASP A 16 -18.70 -4.50 38.85
C ASP A 16 -17.89 -3.24 39.21
N GLU A 17 -17.20 -2.64 38.24
CA GLU A 17 -16.67 -1.28 38.36
C GLU A 17 -17.52 -0.32 37.51
N GLU A 18 -18.26 0.54 38.21
CA GLU A 18 -18.98 1.69 37.67
C GLU A 18 -18.00 2.68 37.03
N MET A 19 -18.04 2.79 35.69
CA MET A 19 -17.39 3.87 34.96
C MET A 19 -18.16 5.18 35.18
N THR A 20 -17.60 6.05 36.00
CA THR A 20 -18.08 7.42 36.20
C THR A 20 -17.72 8.29 34.99
N GLY A 21 -18.68 9.11 34.56
CA GLY A 21 -18.63 9.87 33.32
C GLY A 21 -17.51 10.90 33.26
N GLN A 22 -16.80 10.94 32.13
CA GLN A 22 -15.94 12.05 31.77
C GLN A 22 -16.79 13.16 31.11
N GLU A 23 -16.71 14.33 31.74
CA GLU A 23 -17.25 15.61 31.31
C GLU A 23 -16.43 16.12 30.11
N TRP A 24 -17.09 16.38 28.98
CA TRP A 24 -16.47 17.00 27.81
C TRP A 24 -16.39 18.51 28.04
N THR A 25 -15.19 19.05 28.21
CA THR A 25 -14.96 20.50 28.24
C THR A 25 -14.97 21.08 26.83
N GLU A 26 -15.87 22.03 26.59
CA GLU A 26 -15.92 22.92 25.43
C GLU A 26 -14.57 23.63 25.24
N ILE A 27 -14.03 23.56 24.02
CA ILE A 27 -12.90 24.37 23.58
C ILE A 27 -13.49 25.61 22.91
N GLU A 28 -13.39 26.76 23.58
CA GLU A 28 -13.69 28.07 23.01
C GLU A 28 -12.65 28.44 21.94
N GLU A 29 -13.14 28.73 20.74
CA GLU A 29 -12.38 29.19 19.58
C GLU A 29 -12.13 30.71 19.72
N GLN A 30 -10.89 31.10 20.02
CA GLN A 30 -10.47 32.51 20.01
C GLN A 30 -10.09 32.92 18.58
N SER A 31 -10.89 33.82 17.99
CA SER A 31 -10.61 34.50 16.73
C SER A 31 -9.87 35.82 17.00
N ASP A 32 -8.60 35.90 16.60
CA ASP A 32 -7.84 37.15 16.65
C ASP A 32 -8.07 37.97 15.36
N GLU A 33 -8.85 39.04 15.50
CA GLU A 33 -8.86 40.19 14.60
C GLU A 33 -7.68 41.11 14.95
N GLU A 34 -6.74 41.32 14.02
CA GLU A 34 -5.83 42.48 14.08
C GLU A 34 -6.06 43.39 12.87
N GLN A 35 -6.71 44.51 13.13
CA GLN A 35 -6.59 45.75 12.37
C GLN A 35 -5.40 46.55 12.92
N GLU A 36 -4.57 47.14 12.06
CA GLU A 36 -3.88 48.37 12.45
C GLU A 36 -3.70 49.35 11.28
N GLU A 37 -3.82 50.62 11.67
CA GLU A 37 -4.08 51.80 10.88
C GLU A 37 -2.85 52.45 10.22
N THR A 38 -3.21 53.28 9.24
CA THR A 38 -2.51 54.37 8.57
C THR A 38 -1.60 55.29 9.40
N THR A 39 -0.58 55.84 8.73
CA THR A 39 -0.02 57.22 8.80
C THR A 39 1.06 57.33 7.69
N SER A 40 1.49 58.45 7.11
CA SER A 40 1.11 59.86 7.06
C SER A 40 1.98 60.52 5.96
N ASP A 41 1.43 61.60 5.43
CA ASP A 41 1.79 62.57 4.39
C ASP A 41 3.22 63.23 4.38
N TYR A 42 3.48 63.94 3.26
CA TYR A 42 4.48 64.97 2.92
C TYR A 42 5.75 64.58 2.12
N ALA A 43 5.78 64.96 0.83
CA ALA A 43 6.47 66.18 0.38
C ALA A 43 6.41 66.35 -1.16
N GLU A 44 5.84 67.47 -1.62
CA GLU A 44 5.91 67.98 -2.99
C GLU A 44 7.29 68.62 -3.27
N HIS A 45 7.86 68.38 -4.46
CA HIS A 45 8.59 69.40 -5.21
C HIS A 45 8.51 69.13 -6.73
N PRO A 46 8.31 70.17 -7.59
CA PRO A 46 8.08 69.99 -9.02
C PRO A 46 9.27 70.47 -9.86
N ILE A 47 9.93 69.62 -10.66
CA ILE A 47 10.89 70.12 -11.68
C ILE A 47 10.96 69.22 -12.93
N LEU A 48 10.60 69.85 -14.07
CA LEU A 48 11.04 69.66 -15.47
C LEU A 48 10.74 68.34 -16.21
N SER A 49 9.67 68.44 -16.99
CA SER A 49 9.36 67.70 -18.21
C SER A 49 10.49 67.71 -19.24
N THR A 50 11.01 66.53 -19.56
CA THR A 50 11.60 66.18 -20.85
C THR A 50 10.66 65.24 -21.60
N PRO A 51 10.45 65.38 -22.92
CA PRO A 51 9.58 64.49 -23.67
C PRO A 51 10.33 63.20 -24.00
N GLU A 52 10.33 62.24 -23.08
CA GLU A 52 10.78 60.88 -23.38
C GLU A 52 9.67 60.06 -24.04
N LYS A 53 10.03 59.48 -25.18
CA LYS A 53 9.19 58.68 -26.07
C LYS A 53 8.36 57.66 -25.29
N LYS A 54 7.02 57.77 -25.39
CA LYS A 54 6.11 56.64 -25.07
C LYS A 54 6.61 55.40 -25.83
N PRO A 55 7.14 54.35 -25.18
CA PRO A 55 7.09 53.05 -25.81
C PRO A 55 5.61 52.75 -25.98
N ILE A 56 5.19 52.52 -27.22
CA ILE A 56 3.88 51.93 -27.49
C ILE A 56 3.92 50.59 -26.76
N ALA A 57 3.37 50.58 -25.53
CA ALA A 57 3.05 49.35 -24.84
C ALA A 57 2.23 48.58 -25.86
N ARG A 58 2.73 47.42 -26.27
CA ARG A 58 1.99 46.46 -27.08
C ARG A 58 1.36 45.48 -26.10
N PRO A 59 0.30 45.84 -25.36
CA PRO A 59 -0.37 44.90 -24.44
C PRO A 59 -0.83 43.66 -25.21
N THR A 60 -1.12 43.80 -26.51
CA THR A 60 -1.38 42.69 -27.43
C THR A 60 -0.21 41.74 -27.62
N VAL A 61 1.05 42.20 -27.63
CA VAL A 61 2.20 41.31 -27.78
C VAL A 61 2.47 40.55 -26.48
N ILE A 62 2.38 41.23 -25.33
CA ILE A 62 2.53 40.57 -24.02
C ILE A 62 1.42 39.53 -23.82
N LEU A 63 0.15 39.88 -24.12
CA LEU A 63 -0.97 38.95 -24.05
C LEU A 63 -0.80 37.76 -25.01
N SER A 64 -0.32 38.00 -26.23
CA SER A 64 -0.06 36.92 -27.20
C SER A 64 1.03 35.97 -26.72
N ILE A 65 2.12 36.49 -26.14
CA ILE A 65 3.18 35.67 -25.55
C ILE A 65 2.64 34.85 -24.37
N LEU A 66 1.79 35.45 -23.53
CA LEU A 66 1.19 34.78 -22.37
C LEU A 66 0.21 33.67 -22.80
N CYS A 67 -0.61 33.91 -23.82
CA CYS A 67 -1.50 32.88 -24.38
C CYS A 67 -0.74 31.72 -25.03
N VAL A 68 0.36 32.01 -25.75
CA VAL A 68 1.21 30.96 -26.33
C VAL A 68 1.91 30.16 -25.22
N ALA A 69 2.43 30.82 -24.18
CA ALA A 69 3.03 30.14 -23.04
C ALA A 69 2.01 29.25 -22.30
N LEU A 70 0.79 29.74 -22.06
CA LEU A 70 -0.28 28.96 -21.43
C LEU A 70 -0.70 27.77 -22.30
N ALA A 71 -0.81 27.95 -23.62
CA ALA A 71 -1.12 26.87 -24.56
C ALA A 71 -0.02 25.81 -24.56
N VAL A 72 1.25 26.21 -24.53
CA VAL A 72 2.39 25.29 -24.43
C VAL A 72 2.35 24.52 -23.09
N VAL A 73 2.08 25.19 -21.98
CA VAL A 73 1.93 24.54 -20.66
C VAL A 73 0.77 23.55 -20.68
N LEU A 74 -0.40 23.93 -21.21
CA LEU A 74 -1.57 23.05 -21.32
C LEU A 74 -1.29 21.85 -22.23
N VAL A 75 -0.57 22.04 -23.33
CA VAL A 75 -0.17 20.95 -24.23
C VAL A 75 0.82 20.02 -23.53
N LEU A 76 1.81 20.56 -22.82
CA LEU A 76 2.78 19.77 -22.06
C LEU A 76 2.14 19.02 -20.89
N THR A 77 1.16 19.60 -20.18
CA THR A 77 0.44 18.91 -19.11
C THR A 77 -0.48 17.82 -19.68
N GLN A 78 -1.14 18.05 -20.81
CA GLN A 78 -1.92 17.03 -21.50
C GLN A 78 -1.03 15.87 -21.98
N PHE A 79 0.12 16.15 -22.59
CA PHE A 79 1.06 15.09 -23.01
C PHE A 79 1.73 14.39 -21.83
N GLY A 80 1.99 15.09 -20.73
CA GLY A 80 2.53 14.49 -19.49
C GLY A 80 1.54 13.52 -18.85
N VAL A 81 0.28 13.94 -18.66
CA VAL A 81 -0.77 13.14 -18.01
C VAL A 81 -1.25 11.99 -18.91
N ILE A 82 -1.39 12.21 -20.22
CA ILE A 82 -1.75 11.14 -21.16
C ILE A 82 -0.58 10.15 -21.32
N GLY A 83 0.66 10.65 -21.28
CA GLY A 83 1.86 9.80 -21.31
C GLY A 83 1.96 8.87 -20.10
N THR A 84 1.63 9.35 -18.90
CA THR A 84 1.62 8.51 -17.68
C THR A 84 0.48 7.49 -17.69
N LEU A 85 -0.73 7.88 -18.10
CA LEU A 85 -1.87 6.96 -18.16
C LEU A 85 -1.66 5.84 -19.19
N ARG A 86 -1.11 6.17 -20.36
CA ARG A 86 -0.82 5.19 -21.40
C ARG A 86 0.34 4.25 -21.03
N LYS A 87 1.30 4.73 -20.24
CA LYS A 87 2.39 3.91 -19.71
C LYS A 87 1.87 2.91 -18.66
N ALA A 88 0.94 3.32 -17.80
CA ALA A 88 0.29 2.44 -16.82
C ALA A 88 -0.51 1.30 -17.47
N GLU A 89 -1.26 1.56 -18.55
CA GLU A 89 -1.93 0.48 -19.32
C GLU A 89 -0.93 -0.48 -19.98
N GLN A 90 0.22 0.03 -20.43
CA GLN A 90 1.23 -0.75 -21.13
C GLN A 90 2.10 -1.61 -20.19
N GLU A 91 2.15 -1.27 -18.89
CA GLU A 91 2.90 -2.00 -17.86
C GLU A 91 2.03 -3.01 -17.09
N ARG A 92 0.76 -3.19 -17.46
CA ARG A 92 -0.11 -4.18 -16.84
C ARG A 92 0.38 -5.60 -17.15
N ALA A 93 0.73 -6.34 -16.11
CA ALA A 93 1.02 -7.76 -16.22
C ALA A 93 -0.25 -8.57 -16.52
N ASP A 94 -0.13 -9.42 -17.53
CA ASP A 94 -1.02 -10.54 -17.73
C ASP A 94 -0.82 -11.60 -16.63
N TRP A 95 -1.61 -12.66 -16.69
CA TRP A 95 -1.38 -13.82 -15.85
C TRP A 95 -0.08 -14.54 -16.21
N PHE A 96 0.61 -15.09 -15.22
CA PHE A 96 1.92 -15.74 -15.38
C PHE A 96 1.81 -17.25 -15.56
N ASP A 97 2.79 -17.86 -16.22
CA ASP A 97 2.84 -19.31 -16.43
C ASP A 97 3.12 -20.10 -15.13
N SER A 98 3.75 -19.46 -14.14
CA SER A 98 4.04 -20.07 -12.85
C SER A 98 4.01 -19.03 -11.71
N PRO A 99 3.83 -19.46 -10.45
CA PRO A 99 3.94 -18.58 -9.29
C PRO A 99 5.29 -17.88 -9.19
N GLU A 100 6.38 -18.60 -9.45
CA GLU A 100 7.75 -18.08 -9.38
C GLU A 100 7.98 -16.96 -10.40
N ALA A 101 7.39 -17.06 -11.59
CA ALA A 101 7.46 -16.02 -12.60
C ALA A 101 6.76 -14.72 -12.14
N ALA A 102 5.58 -14.84 -11.52
CA ALA A 102 4.86 -13.70 -10.96
C ALA A 102 5.65 -13.01 -9.82
N ILE A 103 6.20 -13.81 -8.91
CA ILE A 103 7.00 -13.32 -7.77
C ILE A 103 8.29 -12.64 -8.27
N ARG A 104 9.01 -13.24 -9.23
CA ARG A 104 10.20 -12.59 -9.83
C ARG A 104 9.84 -11.28 -10.49
N PHE A 105 8.77 -11.27 -11.31
CA PHE A 105 8.33 -10.06 -11.98
C PHE A 105 7.98 -8.94 -10.99
N PHE A 106 7.32 -9.27 -9.88
CA PHE A 106 7.02 -8.32 -8.81
C PHE A 106 8.31 -7.70 -8.22
N VAL A 107 9.25 -8.54 -7.77
CA VAL A 107 10.50 -8.06 -7.14
C VAL A 107 11.37 -7.30 -8.14
N GLU A 108 11.52 -7.79 -9.37
CA GLU A 108 12.31 -7.12 -10.41
C GLU A 108 11.68 -5.78 -10.81
N SER A 109 10.35 -5.68 -10.84
CA SER A 109 9.68 -4.42 -11.12
C SER A 109 9.94 -3.38 -10.03
N ILE A 110 9.98 -3.79 -8.76
CA ILE A 110 10.39 -2.90 -7.65
C ILE A 110 11.86 -2.48 -7.78
N ARG A 111 12.76 -3.44 -8.06
CA ARG A 111 14.19 -3.18 -8.29
C ARG A 111 14.39 -2.12 -9.38
N ASP A 112 13.62 -2.21 -10.46
CA ASP A 112 13.72 -1.31 -11.61
C ASP A 112 12.92 0.01 -11.42
N GLY A 113 12.34 0.25 -10.23
CA GLY A 113 11.53 1.44 -9.93
C GLY A 113 10.18 1.50 -10.65
N ARG A 114 9.70 0.37 -11.18
CA ARG A 114 8.41 0.21 -11.89
C ARG A 114 7.32 -0.29 -10.94
N PHE A 115 6.95 0.54 -9.97
CA PHE A 115 5.96 0.16 -8.95
C PHE A 115 4.58 -0.18 -9.53
N ASP A 116 4.14 0.52 -10.58
CA ASP A 116 2.86 0.21 -11.25
C ASP A 116 2.87 -1.20 -11.86
N ALA A 117 3.98 -1.58 -12.49
CA ALA A 117 4.18 -2.94 -12.98
C ALA A 117 4.15 -3.95 -11.81
N ALA A 118 4.81 -3.66 -10.69
CA ALA A 118 4.75 -4.52 -9.51
C ALA A 118 3.32 -4.70 -9.00
N VAL A 119 2.53 -3.63 -8.87
CA VAL A 119 1.12 -3.69 -8.47
C VAL A 119 0.29 -4.52 -9.47
N SER A 120 0.61 -4.47 -10.75
CA SER A 120 -0.14 -5.21 -11.78
C SER A 120 0.02 -6.74 -11.73
N SER A 121 1.03 -7.25 -11.00
CA SER A 121 1.20 -8.71 -10.81
C SER A 121 0.17 -9.30 -9.84
N PHE A 122 -0.56 -8.45 -9.12
CA PHE A 122 -1.66 -8.85 -8.26
C PHE A 122 -2.91 -9.16 -9.07
N ALA A 123 -3.73 -10.07 -8.55
CA ALA A 123 -5.04 -10.43 -9.10
C ALA A 123 -6.13 -9.40 -8.77
N ALA A 124 -5.78 -8.22 -8.24
CA ALA A 124 -6.70 -7.19 -7.76
C ALA A 124 -7.80 -6.81 -8.76
N ILE A 125 -7.44 -6.68 -10.04
CA ILE A 125 -8.40 -6.30 -11.09
C ILE A 125 -9.33 -7.47 -11.43
N GLU A 126 -8.81 -8.69 -11.38
CA GLU A 126 -9.57 -9.90 -11.68
C GLU A 126 -10.45 -10.36 -10.52
N THR A 127 -10.10 -10.02 -9.27
CA THR A 127 -10.88 -10.34 -8.06
C THR A 127 -12.21 -9.60 -8.03
N ALA A 128 -12.21 -8.30 -8.36
CA ALA A 128 -13.36 -7.43 -8.22
C ALA A 128 -14.64 -7.95 -8.92
N PRO A 129 -14.62 -8.34 -10.22
CA PRO A 129 -15.82 -8.85 -10.89
C PRO A 129 -16.17 -10.30 -10.54
N LYS A 130 -15.26 -11.03 -9.89
CA LYS A 130 -15.43 -12.46 -9.55
C LYS A 130 -15.89 -12.71 -8.12
N SER A 131 -16.00 -11.66 -7.32
CA SER A 131 -16.41 -11.76 -5.93
C SER A 131 -17.79 -12.41 -5.80
N ASN A 132 -17.88 -13.46 -4.98
CA ASN A 132 -19.14 -13.98 -4.47
C ASN A 132 -19.28 -13.60 -2.99
N PHE A 133 -20.11 -12.59 -2.69
CA PHE A 133 -20.25 -12.10 -1.32
C PHE A 133 -20.90 -13.14 -0.41
N SER A 134 -21.87 -13.89 -0.91
CA SER A 134 -22.52 -14.96 -0.14
C SER A 134 -21.51 -16.01 0.29
N SER A 135 -20.66 -16.47 -0.63
CA SER A 135 -19.62 -17.46 -0.31
C SER A 135 -18.56 -16.94 0.65
N GLN A 136 -18.23 -15.63 0.60
CA GLN A 136 -17.36 -15.02 1.60
C GLN A 136 -17.98 -15.04 3.00
N LEU A 137 -19.27 -14.71 3.12
CA LEU A 137 -19.99 -14.78 4.38
C LEU A 137 -20.14 -16.21 4.90
N ASP A 138 -20.40 -17.18 4.02
CA ASP A 138 -20.49 -18.59 4.39
C ASP A 138 -19.15 -19.11 4.92
N THR A 139 -18.03 -18.66 4.33
CA THR A 139 -16.68 -19.04 4.75
C THR A 139 -16.32 -18.46 6.12
N VAL A 140 -16.64 -17.20 6.38
CA VAL A 140 -16.32 -16.53 7.66
C VAL A 140 -17.38 -16.80 8.74
N GLY A 141 -18.59 -17.19 8.35
CA GLY A 141 -19.74 -17.41 9.24
C GLY A 141 -20.28 -16.12 9.89
N SER A 142 -19.81 -14.95 9.48
CA SER A 142 -20.19 -13.65 10.03
C SER A 142 -19.87 -12.51 9.07
N TYR A 143 -20.57 -11.39 9.24
CA TYR A 143 -20.25 -10.12 8.58
C TYR A 143 -19.73 -9.12 9.61
N PHE A 144 -18.52 -8.62 9.38
CA PHE A 144 -17.92 -7.55 10.17
C PHE A 144 -17.70 -6.32 9.29
N PRO A 145 -18.40 -5.19 9.52
CA PRO A 145 -18.27 -4.00 8.68
C PRO A 145 -16.86 -3.40 8.62
N VAL A 146 -16.00 -3.74 9.60
CA VAL A 146 -14.60 -3.29 9.66
C VAL A 146 -13.68 -4.07 8.73
N TYR A 147 -14.05 -5.29 8.34
CA TYR A 147 -13.33 -6.03 7.31
C TYR A 147 -13.87 -5.62 5.96
N GLN A 148 -12.96 -5.29 5.04
CA GLN A 148 -13.34 -4.91 3.68
C GLN A 148 -13.63 -6.20 2.90
N TYR A 149 -14.82 -6.76 3.14
CA TYR A 149 -15.43 -7.75 2.26
C TYR A 149 -15.76 -7.08 0.93
N ASN A 150 -15.76 -7.88 -0.12
CA ASN A 150 -16.35 -7.40 -1.37
C ASN A 150 -17.85 -7.17 -1.19
N MET A 151 -18.45 -6.31 -1.99
CA MET A 151 -19.88 -5.99 -1.88
C MET A 151 -20.73 -7.03 -2.61
N PRO A 152 -22.03 -7.18 -2.26
CA PRO A 152 -22.90 -8.15 -2.92
C PRO A 152 -23.00 -7.91 -4.43
N GLU A 153 -22.81 -8.98 -5.21
CA GLU A 153 -22.70 -8.96 -6.67
C GLU A 153 -23.97 -8.45 -7.38
N GLN A 154 -25.15 -8.50 -6.73
CA GLN A 154 -26.39 -7.97 -7.28
C GLN A 154 -26.44 -6.43 -7.38
N TYR A 155 -25.45 -5.73 -6.82
CA TYR A 155 -25.37 -4.27 -6.80
C TYR A 155 -24.15 -3.78 -7.62
N PRO A 156 -24.28 -3.65 -8.95
CA PRO A 156 -23.16 -3.29 -9.83
C PRO A 156 -22.54 -1.91 -9.54
N ASP A 157 -23.29 -1.03 -8.88
CA ASP A 157 -22.81 0.28 -8.45
C ASP A 157 -21.58 0.21 -7.50
N TYR A 158 -21.32 -0.95 -6.87
CA TYR A 158 -20.13 -1.17 -6.05
C TYR A 158 -18.91 -1.69 -6.81
N GLU A 159 -19.04 -2.13 -8.06
CA GLU A 159 -17.95 -2.78 -8.80
C GLU A 159 -16.70 -1.89 -8.88
N SER A 160 -16.86 -0.61 -9.22
CA SER A 160 -15.74 0.34 -9.28
C SER A 160 -15.11 0.61 -7.92
N LEU A 161 -15.91 0.56 -6.85
CA LEU A 161 -15.42 0.75 -5.49
C LEU A 161 -14.59 -0.48 -5.04
N VAL A 162 -15.10 -1.69 -5.28
CA VAL A 162 -14.38 -2.94 -4.99
C VAL A 162 -13.06 -2.98 -5.76
N LEU A 163 -13.07 -2.66 -7.05
CA LEU A 163 -11.85 -2.57 -7.85
C LEU A 163 -10.84 -1.58 -7.24
N SER A 164 -11.30 -0.40 -6.82
CA SER A 164 -10.43 0.62 -6.20
C SER A 164 -9.84 0.14 -4.87
N ILE A 165 -10.62 -0.58 -4.06
CA ILE A 165 -10.16 -1.16 -2.79
C ILE A 165 -9.07 -2.20 -3.06
N GLU A 166 -9.30 -3.13 -3.99
CA GLU A 166 -8.35 -4.19 -4.33
C GLU A 166 -7.04 -3.63 -4.91
N GLN A 167 -7.11 -2.63 -5.79
CA GLN A 167 -5.93 -1.93 -6.29
C GLN A 167 -5.19 -1.20 -5.17
N GLY A 168 -5.93 -0.55 -4.26
CA GLY A 168 -5.36 0.10 -3.08
C GLY A 168 -4.64 -0.88 -2.14
N ARG A 169 -5.18 -2.09 -1.97
CA ARG A 169 -4.54 -3.18 -1.22
C ARG A 169 -3.23 -3.60 -1.88
N ALA A 170 -3.23 -3.89 -3.17
CA ALA A 170 -2.02 -4.27 -3.91
C ALA A 170 -0.94 -3.18 -3.85
N ALA A 171 -1.32 -1.90 -3.99
CA ALA A 171 -0.41 -0.77 -3.85
C ALA A 171 0.14 -0.65 -2.41
N SER A 172 -0.70 -0.80 -1.40
CA SER A 172 -0.30 -0.79 0.00
C SER A 172 0.66 -1.93 0.33
N SER A 173 0.38 -3.15 -0.14
CA SER A 173 1.28 -4.31 0.02
C SER A 173 2.63 -4.08 -0.65
N THR A 174 2.63 -3.50 -1.85
CA THR A 174 3.87 -3.14 -2.58
C THR A 174 4.70 -2.12 -1.79
N LEU A 175 4.06 -1.08 -1.25
CA LEU A 175 4.73 -0.08 -0.43
C LEU A 175 5.27 -0.65 0.88
N GLN A 176 4.49 -1.48 1.58
CA GLN A 176 4.91 -2.14 2.82
C GLN A 176 6.12 -3.05 2.59
N PHE A 177 6.12 -3.85 1.52
CA PHE A 177 7.25 -4.70 1.15
C PHE A 177 8.51 -3.87 0.86
N ALA A 178 8.39 -2.83 0.04
CA ALA A 178 9.52 -1.95 -0.28
C ALA A 178 10.08 -1.27 0.97
N SER A 179 9.20 -0.76 1.84
CA SER A 179 9.57 -0.09 3.08
C SER A 179 10.22 -1.04 4.07
N SER A 180 9.74 -2.29 4.18
CA SER A 180 10.30 -3.26 5.11
C SER A 180 11.71 -3.70 4.72
N ILE A 181 12.00 -3.81 3.42
CA ILE A 181 13.36 -4.06 2.92
C ILE A 181 14.28 -2.87 3.25
N LEU A 182 13.84 -1.64 2.97
CA LEU A 182 14.65 -0.45 3.19
C LEU A 182 14.92 -0.19 4.67
N LEU A 183 13.92 -0.38 5.53
CA LEU A 183 14.03 -0.17 6.97
C LEU A 183 14.66 -1.36 7.71
N GLY A 184 14.67 -2.55 7.11
CA GLY A 184 15.24 -3.76 7.71
C GLY A 184 14.60 -4.09 9.06
N GLU A 185 15.45 -4.45 10.04
CA GLU A 185 15.03 -4.71 11.42
C GLU A 185 14.34 -3.52 12.12
N ASN A 186 14.48 -2.30 11.58
CA ASN A 186 13.85 -1.12 12.14
C ASN A 186 12.41 -0.93 11.68
N TYR A 187 11.91 -1.70 10.70
CA TYR A 187 10.56 -1.56 10.15
C TYR A 187 9.48 -1.47 11.25
N MET A 188 9.47 -2.44 12.16
CA MET A 188 8.52 -2.49 13.29
C MET A 188 8.89 -1.56 14.45
N LYS A 189 10.12 -1.02 14.49
CA LYS A 189 10.62 -0.14 15.55
C LYS A 189 10.41 1.34 15.27
N THR A 190 9.90 1.69 14.08
CA THR A 190 9.68 3.10 13.67
C THR A 190 8.55 3.80 14.43
N ALA A 191 7.76 3.09 15.23
CA ALA A 191 6.64 3.65 16.01
C ALA A 191 7.06 4.40 17.30
N SER A 192 8.30 4.91 17.38
CA SER A 192 8.72 5.72 18.52
C SER A 192 8.22 7.16 18.39
N PHE A 193 7.73 7.72 19.50
CA PHE A 193 7.39 9.14 19.60
C PHE A 193 8.62 9.92 20.08
N PRO A 194 9.25 10.75 19.24
CA PRO A 194 10.43 11.51 19.63
C PRO A 194 10.10 12.54 20.72
N GLU A 195 11.00 12.70 21.68
CA GLU A 195 10.80 13.49 22.92
C GLU A 195 10.63 14.99 22.67
N ASP A 196 11.26 15.51 21.62
CA ASP A 196 11.21 16.92 21.26
C ASP A 196 11.19 17.15 19.73
N ALA A 197 11.06 18.42 19.35
CA ALA A 197 10.96 18.84 17.95
C ALA A 197 12.25 18.58 17.14
N GLN A 198 13.42 18.65 17.77
CA GLN A 198 14.70 18.44 17.10
C GLN A 198 14.92 16.95 16.84
N ALA A 199 14.71 16.10 17.85
CA ALA A 199 14.74 14.64 17.71
C ALA A 199 13.73 14.15 16.67
N ARG A 200 12.53 14.76 16.64
CA ARG A 200 11.53 14.47 15.61
C ARG A 200 12.01 14.77 14.21
N LYS A 201 12.62 15.94 14.02
CA LYS A 201 13.14 16.34 12.71
C LYS A 201 14.24 15.39 12.24
N GLU A 202 15.19 15.06 13.12
CA GLU A 202 16.27 14.12 12.80
C GLU A 202 15.75 12.72 12.45
N GLN A 203 14.74 12.24 13.17
CA GLN A 203 14.09 10.97 12.86
C GLN A 203 13.38 11.00 11.50
N ILE A 204 12.62 12.07 11.20
CA ILE A 204 11.94 12.23 9.90
C ILE A 204 12.97 12.28 8.76
N ASP A 205 14.02 13.09 8.88
CA ASP A 205 15.06 13.22 7.86
C ASP A 205 15.78 11.89 7.62
N SER A 206 16.03 11.13 8.68
CA SER A 206 16.59 9.76 8.61
C SER A 206 15.65 8.79 7.88
N ILE A 207 14.35 8.77 8.24
CA ILE A 207 13.35 7.91 7.59
C ILE A 207 13.23 8.25 6.09
N ILE A 208 13.14 9.54 5.74
CA ILE A 208 13.07 9.99 4.34
C ILE A 208 14.30 9.52 3.56
N THR A 209 15.49 9.61 4.17
CA THR A 209 16.73 9.17 3.52
C THR A 209 16.75 7.67 3.28
N VAL A 210 16.30 6.87 4.27
CA VAL A 210 16.26 5.41 4.18
C VAL A 210 15.18 4.92 3.20
N LEU A 211 14.03 5.59 3.15
CA LEU A 211 12.92 5.25 2.24
C LEU A 211 13.15 5.68 0.78
N ASN A 212 14.37 6.06 0.41
CA ASN A 212 14.70 6.38 -0.98
C ASN A 212 14.59 5.11 -1.87
N PRO A 213 13.64 5.06 -2.83
CA PRO A 213 13.41 3.86 -3.64
C PRO A 213 14.56 3.53 -4.58
N VAL A 214 15.47 4.47 -4.90
CA VAL A 214 16.67 4.20 -5.71
C VAL A 214 17.55 3.14 -5.04
N LEU A 215 17.53 3.06 -3.70
CA LEU A 215 18.30 2.04 -2.98
C LEU A 215 17.84 0.62 -3.32
N LEU A 216 16.58 0.43 -3.75
CA LEU A 216 16.04 -0.88 -4.11
C LEU A 216 16.63 -1.46 -5.40
N GLU A 217 17.43 -0.73 -6.17
CA GLU A 217 18.11 -1.25 -7.37
C GLU A 217 19.00 -2.48 -7.10
N LYS A 218 19.34 -2.69 -5.82
CA LYS A 218 20.21 -3.78 -5.34
C LYS A 218 19.45 -5.02 -4.85
N ILE A 219 18.11 -4.99 -4.81
CA ILE A 219 17.36 -6.17 -4.37
C ILE A 219 17.46 -7.27 -5.42
N SER A 220 17.52 -8.52 -4.98
CA SER A 220 17.49 -9.68 -5.86
C SER A 220 16.80 -10.86 -5.21
N VAL A 221 16.26 -11.76 -6.02
CA VAL A 221 15.62 -12.99 -5.54
C VAL A 221 16.63 -14.13 -5.57
N SER A 222 17.03 -14.61 -4.40
CA SER A 222 17.95 -15.75 -4.26
C SER A 222 17.23 -17.08 -4.44
N ARG A 223 16.03 -17.23 -3.85
CA ARG A 223 15.22 -18.45 -3.93
C ARG A 223 13.73 -18.13 -3.88
N ILE A 224 12.92 -19.02 -4.43
CA ILE A 224 11.46 -19.02 -4.32
C ILE A 224 11.05 -20.48 -4.10
N ASP A 225 10.29 -20.75 -3.06
CA ASP A 225 9.85 -22.10 -2.69
C ASP A 225 8.38 -22.08 -2.24
N ILE A 226 7.74 -23.25 -2.33
CA ILE A 226 6.42 -23.48 -1.75
C ILE A 226 6.58 -23.62 -0.24
N VAL A 227 5.72 -22.95 0.52
CA VAL A 227 5.71 -23.03 1.99
C VAL A 227 5.21 -24.42 2.42
N PHE A 228 6.01 -25.17 3.18
CA PHE A 228 5.64 -26.51 3.68
C PHE A 228 4.99 -27.38 2.59
N ALA A 229 5.72 -27.67 1.52
CA ALA A 229 5.16 -28.24 0.29
C ALA A 229 4.36 -29.53 0.54
N ASP A 230 4.86 -30.39 1.44
CA ASP A 230 4.19 -31.63 1.83
C ASP A 230 2.81 -31.37 2.46
N PHE A 231 2.69 -30.35 3.32
CA PHE A 231 1.42 -29.99 3.95
C PHE A 231 0.42 -29.44 2.92
N GLN A 232 0.86 -28.54 2.04
CA GLN A 232 -0.02 -27.98 1.00
C GLN A 232 -0.51 -29.02 -0.01
N SER A 233 0.25 -30.12 -0.19
CA SER A 233 -0.13 -31.23 -1.07
C SER A 233 -1.19 -32.17 -0.46
N THR A 234 -1.54 -32.01 0.82
CA THR A 234 -2.55 -32.84 1.47
C THR A 234 -3.94 -32.58 0.90
N GLU A 235 -4.78 -33.62 0.85
CA GLU A 235 -6.17 -33.52 0.39
C GLU A 235 -6.98 -32.56 1.27
N GLU A 236 -6.75 -32.57 2.58
CA GLU A 236 -7.42 -31.70 3.54
C GLU A 236 -7.13 -30.23 3.26
N TYR A 237 -5.85 -29.86 3.14
CA TYR A 237 -5.46 -28.48 2.83
C TYR A 237 -5.97 -28.06 1.46
N THR A 238 -5.80 -28.91 0.44
CA THR A 238 -6.27 -28.62 -0.93
C THR A 238 -7.77 -28.41 -0.95
N ALA A 239 -8.56 -29.24 -0.26
CA ALA A 239 -10.01 -29.10 -0.19
C ALA A 239 -10.43 -27.82 0.54
N HIS A 240 -9.80 -27.53 1.68
CA HIS A 240 -10.06 -26.31 2.45
C HIS A 240 -9.76 -25.05 1.61
N MET A 241 -8.57 -24.97 1.03
CA MET A 241 -8.17 -23.81 0.24
C MET A 241 -8.92 -23.66 -1.07
N SER A 242 -9.27 -24.77 -1.73
CA SER A 242 -10.13 -24.74 -2.91
C SER A 242 -11.48 -24.12 -2.59
N SER A 243 -12.09 -24.48 -1.45
CA SER A 243 -13.34 -23.85 -1.01
C SER A 243 -13.19 -22.34 -0.80
N HIS A 244 -12.09 -21.92 -0.17
CA HIS A 244 -11.81 -20.51 0.09
C HIS A 244 -11.64 -19.70 -1.20
N VAL A 245 -10.80 -20.15 -2.14
CA VAL A 245 -10.51 -19.36 -3.35
C VAL A 245 -11.59 -19.43 -4.43
N ASN A 246 -12.41 -20.48 -4.42
CA ASN A 246 -13.61 -20.54 -5.27
C ASN A 246 -14.60 -19.41 -4.94
N ALA A 247 -14.67 -18.94 -3.69
CA ALA A 247 -15.49 -17.78 -3.31
C ALA A 247 -15.06 -16.47 -4.00
N TYR A 248 -13.84 -16.44 -4.53
CA TYR A 248 -13.27 -15.33 -5.30
C TYR A 248 -13.10 -15.66 -6.79
N GLY A 249 -13.66 -16.77 -7.27
CA GLY A 249 -13.64 -17.19 -8.67
C GLY A 249 -12.27 -17.64 -9.20
N TYR A 250 -11.43 -18.19 -8.31
CA TYR A 250 -10.15 -18.80 -8.63
C TYR A 250 -10.19 -20.32 -8.50
N GLU A 251 -9.33 -21.01 -9.24
CA GLU A 251 -9.33 -22.48 -9.36
C GLU A 251 -8.24 -23.14 -8.51
N GLY A 252 -7.24 -22.37 -8.09
CA GLY A 252 -6.12 -22.88 -7.30
C GLY A 252 -5.53 -21.83 -6.39
N TYR A 253 -4.89 -22.32 -5.34
CA TYR A 253 -4.24 -21.54 -4.31
C TYR A 253 -2.95 -22.23 -3.89
N LEU A 254 -1.87 -21.46 -3.75
CA LEU A 254 -0.62 -21.93 -3.16
C LEU A 254 0.03 -20.80 -2.38
N GLU A 255 0.68 -21.12 -1.27
CA GLU A 255 1.53 -20.17 -0.54
C GLU A 255 3.00 -20.41 -0.89
N TYR A 256 3.69 -19.34 -1.22
CA TYR A 256 5.10 -19.32 -1.56
C TYR A 256 5.86 -18.38 -0.63
N ILE A 257 7.15 -18.62 -0.47
CA ILE A 257 8.09 -17.70 0.12
C ILE A 257 9.22 -17.41 -0.86
N ALA A 258 9.74 -16.20 -0.79
CA ALA A 258 10.95 -15.81 -1.51
C ALA A 258 12.03 -15.39 -0.53
N LEU A 259 13.26 -15.85 -0.77
CA LEU A 259 14.45 -15.36 -0.11
C LEU A 259 15.02 -14.20 -0.92
N ILE A 260 14.89 -12.98 -0.39
CA ILE A 260 15.32 -11.74 -1.03
C ILE A 260 16.65 -11.31 -0.43
N GLN A 261 17.62 -10.98 -1.28
CA GLN A 261 18.89 -10.40 -0.89
C GLN A 261 18.84 -8.88 -1.07
N PHE A 262 19.24 -8.12 -0.04
CA PHE A 262 19.44 -6.68 -0.12
C PHE A 262 20.67 -6.27 0.69
N ASN A 263 21.70 -5.75 0.01
CA ASN A 263 23.04 -5.54 0.58
C ASN A 263 23.56 -6.84 1.22
N GLU A 264 23.91 -6.84 2.50
CA GLU A 264 24.41 -8.00 3.25
C GLU A 264 23.30 -8.73 4.04
N GLN A 265 22.04 -8.33 3.88
CA GLN A 265 20.91 -8.90 4.60
C GLN A 265 20.00 -9.73 3.68
N THR A 266 19.44 -10.78 4.27
CA THR A 266 18.43 -11.63 3.64
C THR A 266 17.06 -11.43 4.29
N PHE A 267 16.02 -11.54 3.49
CA PHE A 267 14.64 -11.33 3.89
C PHE A 267 13.76 -12.48 3.38
N LEU A 268 12.81 -12.93 4.20
CA LEU A 268 11.71 -13.79 3.80
C LEU A 268 10.52 -12.92 3.40
N ALA A 269 9.95 -13.16 2.22
CA ALA A 269 8.73 -12.50 1.78
C ALA A 269 7.66 -13.55 1.43
N PRO A 270 6.48 -13.52 2.11
CA PRO A 270 5.40 -14.46 1.83
C PRO A 270 4.52 -13.99 0.67
N PHE A 271 4.02 -14.93 -0.12
CA PHE A 271 3.14 -14.70 -1.24
C PHE A 271 2.02 -15.75 -1.25
N SER A 272 0.78 -15.30 -1.13
CA SER A 272 -0.39 -16.11 -1.43
C SER A 272 -0.71 -15.97 -2.92
N MET A 273 -0.77 -17.08 -3.63
CA MET A 273 -0.89 -17.13 -5.09
C MET A 273 -2.22 -17.74 -5.47
N VAL A 274 -2.90 -17.16 -6.46
CA VAL A 274 -4.14 -17.70 -7.03
C VAL A 274 -3.96 -18.05 -8.49
N SER A 275 -4.70 -19.06 -8.95
CA SER A 275 -4.71 -19.46 -10.35
C SER A 275 -6.08 -19.38 -11.01
N SER A 276 -6.05 -19.15 -12.33
CA SER A 276 -7.19 -19.26 -13.22
C SER A 276 -6.71 -19.78 -14.57
N ALA A 277 -7.34 -20.85 -15.08
CA ALA A 277 -6.94 -21.53 -16.30
C ALA A 277 -5.45 -21.92 -16.32
N GLY A 278 -4.91 -22.34 -15.17
CA GLY A 278 -3.51 -22.76 -15.01
C GLY A 278 -2.48 -21.63 -15.07
N LYS A 279 -2.92 -20.36 -15.09
CA LYS A 279 -2.04 -19.19 -14.97
C LYS A 279 -2.14 -18.59 -13.58
N TRP A 280 -1.14 -17.83 -13.16
CA TRP A 280 -0.95 -17.39 -11.78
C TRP A 280 -0.85 -15.88 -11.64
N LYS A 281 -1.30 -15.36 -10.49
CA LYS A 281 -1.08 -13.99 -10.02
C LYS A 281 -0.95 -13.98 -8.50
N ILE A 282 -0.42 -12.88 -7.96
CA ILE A 282 -0.35 -12.66 -6.51
C ILE A 282 -1.75 -12.30 -6.01
N LEU A 283 -2.30 -13.03 -5.04
CA LEU A 283 -3.51 -12.60 -4.36
C LEU A 283 -3.17 -11.53 -3.33
N GLN A 284 -2.20 -11.84 -2.47
CA GLN A 284 -1.76 -11.01 -1.35
C GLN A 284 -0.36 -11.44 -0.89
N MET A 285 0.32 -10.57 -0.15
CA MET A 285 1.65 -10.83 0.40
C MET A 285 1.57 -11.27 1.85
N THR A 286 0.93 -12.40 2.09
CA THR A 286 0.73 -12.99 3.43
C THR A 286 0.87 -14.50 3.33
N SER A 287 1.01 -15.18 4.46
CA SER A 287 0.96 -16.64 4.56
C SER A 287 0.12 -17.02 5.77
N GLY A 288 -0.99 -17.73 5.53
CA GLY A 288 -1.81 -18.27 6.60
C GLY A 288 -1.09 -19.40 7.33
N ILE A 289 -0.34 -20.22 6.61
CA ILE A 289 0.38 -21.36 7.21
C ILE A 289 1.48 -20.89 8.17
N MET A 290 2.21 -19.83 7.79
CA MET A 290 3.26 -19.24 8.62
C MET A 290 2.74 -18.20 9.61
N GLN A 291 1.44 -17.87 9.58
CA GLN A 291 0.82 -16.80 10.37
C GLN A 291 1.48 -15.42 10.15
N ILE A 292 1.89 -15.14 8.91
CA ILE A 292 2.42 -13.84 8.52
C ILE A 292 1.28 -13.04 7.88
N GLU A 293 0.68 -12.14 8.67
CA GLU A 293 -0.51 -11.38 8.30
C GLU A 293 -0.21 -10.04 7.61
N TYR A 294 1.06 -9.61 7.60
CA TYR A 294 1.45 -8.31 7.06
C TYR A 294 2.24 -8.46 5.76
N SER A 295 2.05 -7.51 4.84
CA SER A 295 2.73 -7.46 3.54
C SER A 295 4.17 -6.95 3.63
N SER A 296 4.95 -7.52 4.55
CA SER A 296 6.34 -7.13 4.81
C SER A 296 7.29 -8.29 4.53
N ALA A 297 8.46 -7.96 3.97
CA ALA A 297 9.62 -8.83 3.99
C ALA A 297 10.29 -8.78 5.37
N ILE A 298 10.55 -9.94 5.97
CA ILE A 298 11.06 -10.10 7.33
C ILE A 298 12.54 -10.48 7.26
N PRO A 299 13.46 -9.76 7.94
CA PRO A 299 14.86 -10.18 8.05
C PRO A 299 14.97 -11.61 8.57
N ILE A 300 15.78 -12.43 7.90
CA ILE A 300 15.93 -13.86 8.22
C ILE A 300 17.31 -14.35 7.80
N SER A 301 17.84 -15.39 8.44
CA SER A 301 18.99 -16.14 7.89
C SER A 301 18.56 -17.18 6.85
N GLU A 302 19.48 -17.65 6.00
CA GLU A 302 19.17 -18.76 5.07
C GLU A 302 18.83 -20.05 5.82
N GLU A 303 19.47 -20.33 6.96
CA GLU A 303 19.17 -21.50 7.79
C GLU A 303 17.73 -21.47 8.33
N GLU A 304 17.30 -20.32 8.86
CA GLU A 304 15.93 -20.14 9.33
C GLU A 304 14.91 -20.22 8.19
N TYR A 305 15.25 -19.70 7.01
CA TYR A 305 14.39 -19.79 5.82
C TYR A 305 14.09 -21.24 5.43
N LEU A 306 15.10 -22.13 5.52
CA LEU A 306 14.96 -23.54 5.18
C LEU A 306 14.02 -24.32 6.11
N ASN A 307 13.62 -23.76 7.25
CA ASN A 307 12.65 -24.39 8.15
C ASN A 307 11.20 -24.32 7.63
N TYR A 308 10.96 -23.57 6.54
CA TYR A 308 9.62 -23.33 5.99
C TYR A 308 9.34 -24.03 4.66
N ILE A 309 10.30 -24.81 4.12
CA ILE A 309 10.17 -25.48 2.82
C ILE A 309 9.77 -26.95 2.98
#